data_AF-A0A524JQ94-F1
#
_entry.id   AF-A0A524JQ94-F1
#
_cell.length_a   1.000
_cell.length_b   1.000
_cell.length_c   1.000
_cell.angle_alpha   90.00
_cell.angle_beta   90.00
_cell.angle_gamma   90.00
#
_symmetry.space_group_name_H-M   'P 1'
#
loop_
_entity.id
_entity.type
_entity.pdbx_description
1 polymer ?
#
loop_
_entity_poly.entity_id
_entity_poly.type
_entity_poly.pdbx_seq_one_letter_code
_entity_poly.pdbx_strand_id
1 'polypeptide(L)'
;TDYFKDFELEYRFYRQLNNTVIKLPEGKYTYQLVRNYAEIVTVIKGQNKTATTIAVVLTIEGMHVLNSNIGKPPNKAAFLANLNRMKQWDFPPLFVTLAHHFWNHLCGHAESFTALVKKKVDQSEGLNSGFTSLGKQVVHQLLDRGNGKRILIDIKHMSVTSRKDYYTLLDNNPDYAQIPIIISHGAANGLHSPGLKRQQGSKVAHKLNPVDINFYNDELIRMAKSKGIIGLQLDERRIASKATLKATKRSTKRAKIMHYRSELLWNQIQHILEVLDDNEMFAWDCMALGTDFDGIIDALNGFWTAEELPFLADFLERHAFNYMKNAQFRVMANKIDADEIVERVMSSNGSNFLKKHFI
;
A
#
# COMPACT_ATOMS: atom_id res chain seq x y z
N THR A 1 11.80 -24.63 12.10
CA THR A 1 11.20 -24.78 10.76
C THR A 1 11.99 -23.92 9.79
N ASP A 2 12.15 -24.37 8.55
CA ASP A 2 12.88 -23.62 7.51
C ASP A 2 11.91 -22.64 6.86
N TYR A 3 11.99 -21.36 7.24
CA TYR A 3 10.95 -20.38 6.90
C TYR A 3 10.84 -20.12 5.38
N PHE A 4 11.96 -20.23 4.65
CA PHE A 4 11.92 -20.13 3.18
C PHE A 4 11.20 -21.33 2.54
N LYS A 5 11.28 -22.53 3.13
CA LYS A 5 10.50 -23.68 2.65
C LYS A 5 9.00 -23.48 2.89
N ASP A 6 8.62 -22.91 4.03
CA ASP A 6 7.22 -22.56 4.31
C ASP A 6 6.71 -21.55 3.28
N PHE A 7 7.52 -20.54 2.96
CA PHE A 7 7.23 -19.58 1.90
C PHE A 7 7.08 -20.22 0.50
N GLU A 8 7.91 -21.21 0.16
CA GLU A 8 7.75 -21.99 -1.08
C GLU A 8 6.45 -22.82 -1.08
N LEU A 9 5.99 -23.30 0.08
CA LEU A 9 4.71 -24.00 0.21
C LEU A 9 3.52 -23.05 0.02
N GLU A 10 3.58 -21.83 0.56
CA GLU A 10 2.57 -20.79 0.31
C GLU A 10 2.48 -20.44 -1.17
N TYR A 11 3.62 -20.26 -1.85
CA TYR A 11 3.64 -20.04 -3.29
C TYR A 11 2.98 -21.20 -4.07
N ARG A 12 3.26 -22.46 -3.68
CA ARG A 12 2.61 -23.64 -4.28
C ARG A 12 1.11 -23.68 -4.01
N PHE A 13 0.68 -23.28 -2.80
CA PHE A 13 -0.74 -23.22 -2.44
C PHE A 13 -1.52 -22.29 -3.38
N TYR A 14 -1.00 -21.10 -3.68
CA TYR A 14 -1.62 -20.19 -4.66
C TYR A 14 -1.56 -20.71 -6.10
N ARG A 15 -0.62 -21.59 -6.44
CA ARG A 15 -0.55 -22.17 -7.78
C ARG A 15 -1.51 -23.33 -7.98
N GLN A 16 -1.89 -24.04 -6.93
CA GLN A 16 -2.56 -25.33 -7.03
C GLN A 16 -3.94 -25.24 -7.72
N LEU A 17 -4.65 -24.12 -7.58
CA LEU A 17 -5.97 -23.88 -8.18
C LEU A 17 -5.95 -22.78 -9.24
N ASN A 18 -4.76 -22.37 -9.70
CA ASN A 18 -4.63 -21.39 -10.76
C ASN A 18 -5.40 -21.84 -12.01
N ASN A 19 -6.30 -20.99 -12.52
CA ASN A 19 -7.23 -21.27 -13.63
C ASN A 19 -8.21 -22.43 -13.38
N THR A 20 -8.42 -22.85 -12.13
CA THR A 20 -9.41 -23.88 -11.81
C THR A 20 -10.78 -23.22 -11.63
N VAL A 21 -11.80 -23.74 -12.31
CA VAL A 21 -13.18 -23.24 -12.22
C VAL A 21 -13.90 -23.89 -11.04
N ILE A 22 -14.36 -23.06 -10.12
CA ILE A 22 -15.21 -23.44 -9.00
C ILE A 22 -16.66 -23.05 -9.32
N LYS A 23 -17.60 -23.95 -9.06
CA LYS A 23 -19.04 -23.70 -9.24
C LYS A 23 -19.67 -23.45 -7.88
N LEU A 24 -20.30 -22.29 -7.72
CA LEU A 24 -21.10 -21.92 -6.56
C LEU A 24 -22.54 -21.64 -7.02
N PRO A 25 -23.54 -21.59 -6.12
CA PRO A 25 -24.93 -21.24 -6.49
C PRO A 25 -25.04 -19.91 -7.26
N GLU A 26 -24.15 -18.96 -6.98
CA GLU A 26 -24.13 -17.61 -7.54
C GLU A 26 -23.46 -17.55 -8.92
N GLY A 27 -22.71 -18.58 -9.33
CA GLY A 27 -22.03 -18.61 -10.63
C GLY A 27 -20.77 -19.46 -10.69
N LYS A 28 -20.00 -19.27 -11.76
CA LYS A 28 -18.67 -19.87 -11.94
C LYS A 28 -17.61 -18.86 -11.55
N TYR A 29 -16.64 -19.29 -10.77
CA TYR A 29 -15.57 -18.45 -10.27
C TYR A 29 -14.22 -19.11 -10.53
N THR A 30 -13.24 -18.31 -10.91
CA THR A 30 -11.86 -18.76 -11.01
C THR A 30 -10.92 -17.61 -10.68
N TYR A 31 -9.68 -17.91 -10.37
CA TYR A 31 -8.63 -16.91 -10.33
C TYR A 31 -7.49 -17.33 -11.25
N GLN A 32 -6.82 -16.32 -11.80
CA GLN A 32 -5.65 -16.47 -12.62
C GLN A 32 -4.50 -15.69 -11.96
N LEU A 33 -3.46 -16.40 -11.54
CA LEU A 33 -2.17 -15.79 -11.27
C LEU A 33 -1.66 -15.18 -12.58
N VAL A 34 -1.31 -13.89 -12.52
CA VAL A 34 -0.81 -13.15 -13.68
C VAL A 34 0.66 -12.79 -13.49
N ARG A 35 1.40 -12.68 -14.59
CA ARG A 35 2.83 -12.33 -14.57
C ARG A 35 3.16 -10.96 -15.18
N ASN A 36 2.19 -10.33 -15.81
CA ASN A 36 2.28 -8.98 -16.39
C ASN A 36 0.89 -8.38 -16.63
N TYR A 37 0.86 -7.10 -17.00
CA TYR A 37 -0.37 -6.37 -17.28
C TYR A 37 -1.15 -6.89 -18.50
N ALA A 38 -0.47 -7.46 -19.51
CA ALA A 38 -1.15 -8.00 -20.69
C ALA A 38 -2.06 -9.19 -20.32
N GLU A 39 -1.63 -10.03 -19.37
CA GLU A 39 -2.47 -11.11 -18.83
C GLU A 39 -3.66 -10.57 -18.03
N ILE A 40 -3.50 -9.48 -17.26
CA ILE A 40 -4.61 -8.78 -16.59
C ILE A 40 -5.64 -8.31 -17.62
N VAL A 41 -5.20 -7.66 -18.70
CA VAL A 41 -6.10 -7.21 -19.78
C VAL A 41 -6.84 -8.39 -20.42
N THR A 42 -6.16 -9.54 -20.57
CA THR A 42 -6.77 -10.75 -21.11
C THR A 42 -7.87 -11.28 -20.18
N VAL A 43 -7.61 -11.33 -18.86
CA VAL A 43 -8.59 -11.69 -17.84
C VAL A 43 -9.80 -10.75 -17.86
N ILE A 44 -9.59 -9.44 -17.94
CA ILE A 44 -10.67 -8.45 -17.97
C ILE A 44 -11.52 -8.59 -19.25
N LYS A 45 -10.88 -8.76 -20.42
CA LYS A 45 -11.61 -8.96 -21.69
C LYS A 45 -12.36 -10.28 -21.74
N GLY A 46 -11.90 -11.30 -21.00
CA GLY A 46 -12.52 -12.62 -20.92
C GLY A 46 -13.69 -12.72 -19.95
N GLN A 47 -13.99 -11.67 -19.18
CA GLN A 47 -15.14 -11.67 -18.25
C GLN A 47 -16.45 -11.88 -19.00
N ASN A 48 -17.37 -12.64 -18.41
CA ASN A 48 -18.73 -12.77 -18.92
C ASN A 48 -19.74 -12.88 -17.77
N LYS A 49 -21.03 -12.68 -18.08
CA LYS A 49 -22.10 -12.64 -17.06
C LYS A 49 -22.25 -13.92 -16.23
N THR A 50 -21.69 -15.05 -16.67
CA THR A 50 -21.86 -16.36 -16.02
C THR A 50 -20.58 -16.93 -15.41
N ALA A 51 -19.45 -16.23 -15.59
CA ALA A 51 -18.16 -16.63 -15.09
C ALA A 51 -17.30 -15.40 -14.73
N THR A 52 -16.90 -15.35 -13.46
CA THR A 52 -16.02 -14.31 -12.92
C THR A 52 -14.60 -14.85 -12.81
N THR A 53 -13.63 -14.12 -13.36
CA THR A 53 -12.21 -14.44 -13.19
C THR A 53 -11.49 -13.32 -12.44
N ILE A 54 -10.82 -13.65 -11.34
CA ILE A 54 -10.00 -12.69 -10.58
C ILE A 54 -8.56 -12.77 -11.08
N ALA A 55 -7.99 -11.66 -11.55
CA ALA A 55 -6.56 -11.56 -11.81
C ALA A 55 -5.83 -11.35 -10.49
N VAL A 56 -4.88 -12.23 -10.17
CA VAL A 56 -4.11 -12.20 -8.92
C VAL A 56 -2.67 -11.84 -9.22
N VAL A 57 -2.23 -10.69 -8.70
CA VAL A 57 -0.84 -10.22 -8.74
C VAL A 57 -0.19 -10.58 -7.41
N LEU A 58 0.97 -11.26 -7.46
CA LEU A 58 1.69 -11.62 -6.24
C LEU A 58 2.55 -10.45 -5.74
N THR A 59 2.58 -10.28 -4.43
CA THR A 59 3.42 -9.35 -3.68
C THR A 59 3.89 -10.06 -2.40
N ILE A 60 4.90 -9.52 -1.72
CA ILE A 60 5.39 -10.09 -0.45
C ILE A 60 5.48 -8.97 0.57
N GLU A 61 5.00 -9.23 1.78
CA GLU A 61 5.12 -8.33 2.91
C GLU A 61 6.06 -8.91 3.98
N GLY A 62 7.21 -8.28 4.17
CA GLY A 62 8.25 -8.73 5.08
C GLY A 62 9.22 -9.69 4.40
N MET A 63 10.42 -9.20 4.11
CA MET A 63 11.46 -9.98 3.44
C MET A 63 12.26 -10.90 4.37
N HIS A 64 11.83 -11.07 5.63
CA HIS A 64 12.32 -12.14 6.50
C HIS A 64 12.01 -13.53 5.92
N VAL A 65 11.04 -13.63 4.99
CA VAL A 65 10.69 -14.86 4.25
C VAL A 65 11.87 -15.55 3.58
N LEU A 66 12.92 -14.80 3.23
CA LEU A 66 14.12 -15.34 2.59
C LEU A 66 15.11 -15.97 3.57
N ASN A 67 14.92 -15.79 4.88
CA ASN A 67 15.76 -16.44 5.87
C ASN A 67 15.26 -17.87 6.11
N SER A 68 16.16 -18.84 6.23
CA SER A 68 15.78 -20.19 6.62
C SER A 68 15.49 -20.30 8.12
N ASN A 69 16.11 -19.47 8.96
CA ASN A 69 15.89 -19.51 10.40
C ASN A 69 15.70 -18.11 10.97
N ILE A 70 14.44 -17.71 11.18
CA ILE A 70 14.06 -16.40 11.71
C ILE A 70 14.58 -16.12 13.13
N GLY A 71 14.98 -17.15 13.89
CA GLY A 71 15.56 -16.99 15.23
C GLY A 71 17.07 -16.73 15.21
N LYS A 72 17.70 -16.61 14.03
CA LYS A 72 19.13 -16.36 13.86
C LYS A 72 19.39 -15.31 12.78
N PRO A 73 20.49 -14.54 12.88
CA PRO A 73 20.93 -13.70 11.77
C PRO A 73 21.10 -14.50 10.48
N PRO A 74 20.71 -13.94 9.32
CA PRO A 74 20.73 -14.66 8.06
C PRO A 74 22.17 -14.98 7.62
N ASN A 75 22.38 -16.20 7.12
CA ASN A 75 23.57 -16.47 6.31
C ASN A 75 23.41 -15.74 4.98
N LYS A 76 24.27 -14.74 4.73
CA LYS A 76 24.20 -13.89 3.54
C LYS A 76 24.14 -14.67 2.22
N ALA A 77 24.97 -15.69 2.04
CA ALA A 77 25.03 -16.44 0.79
C ALA A 77 23.73 -17.22 0.55
N ALA A 78 23.22 -17.90 1.58
CA ALA A 78 21.96 -18.63 1.51
C ALA A 78 20.77 -17.68 1.27
N PHE A 79 20.74 -16.52 1.94
CA PHE A 79 19.69 -15.52 1.80
C PHE A 79 19.62 -14.96 0.37
N LEU A 80 20.78 -14.61 -0.21
CA LEU A 80 20.86 -14.14 -1.60
C LEU A 80 20.54 -15.25 -2.61
N ALA A 81 20.88 -16.52 -2.30
CA ALA A 81 20.46 -17.65 -3.11
C ALA A 81 18.93 -17.87 -3.08
N ASN A 82 18.29 -17.66 -1.94
CA ASN A 82 16.83 -17.69 -1.80
C ASN A 82 16.17 -16.54 -2.57
N LEU A 83 16.73 -15.33 -2.49
CA LEU A 83 16.31 -14.17 -3.28
C LEU A 83 16.35 -14.49 -4.79
N ASN A 84 17.46 -15.03 -5.26
CA ASN A 84 17.62 -15.43 -6.66
C ASN A 84 16.59 -16.48 -7.08
N ARG A 85 16.33 -17.49 -6.24
CA ARG A 85 15.28 -18.50 -6.50
C ARG A 85 13.89 -17.87 -6.63
N MET A 86 13.54 -16.96 -5.74
CA MET A 86 12.26 -16.24 -5.77
C MET A 86 12.10 -15.41 -7.05
N LYS A 87 13.17 -14.73 -7.52
CA LYS A 87 13.14 -13.97 -8.79
C LYS A 87 12.91 -14.85 -10.03
N GLN A 88 13.18 -16.14 -9.93
CA GLN A 88 13.03 -17.13 -11.02
C GLN A 88 11.70 -17.89 -10.96
N TRP A 89 10.78 -17.51 -10.07
CA TRP A 89 9.44 -18.09 -10.04
C TRP A 89 8.64 -17.77 -11.31
N ASP A 90 7.73 -18.67 -11.69
CA ASP A 90 6.80 -18.45 -12.81
C ASP A 90 5.97 -17.16 -12.66
N PHE A 91 5.61 -16.83 -11.42
CA PHE A 91 4.92 -15.61 -11.00
C PHE A 91 5.76 -14.91 -9.92
N PRO A 92 6.81 -14.17 -10.29
CA PRO A 92 7.59 -13.42 -9.31
C PRO A 92 6.75 -12.25 -8.79
N PRO A 93 6.96 -11.81 -7.53
CA PRO A 93 6.17 -10.72 -6.98
C PRO A 93 6.44 -9.41 -7.74
N LEU A 94 5.40 -8.59 -7.93
CA LEU A 94 5.54 -7.26 -8.55
C LEU A 94 6.37 -6.33 -7.66
N PHE A 95 6.06 -6.31 -6.37
CA PHE A 95 6.78 -5.55 -5.37
C PHE A 95 6.88 -6.33 -4.07
N VAL A 96 7.83 -5.91 -3.23
CA VAL A 96 7.99 -6.41 -1.86
C VAL A 96 8.00 -5.25 -0.86
N THR A 97 7.31 -5.42 0.26
CA THR A 97 7.48 -4.60 1.46
C THR A 97 8.65 -5.19 2.23
N LEU A 98 9.75 -4.45 2.35
CA LEU A 98 10.96 -5.02 2.97
C LEU A 98 10.75 -5.31 4.45
N ALA A 99 10.25 -4.33 5.19
CA ALA A 99 9.95 -4.41 6.62
C ALA A 99 8.51 -4.89 6.85
N HIS A 100 8.22 -5.38 8.06
CA HIS A 100 6.86 -5.60 8.53
C HIS A 100 6.75 -5.23 10.01
N HIS A 101 6.34 -6.14 10.88
CA HIS A 101 6.16 -5.88 12.30
C HIS A 101 7.41 -6.05 13.17
N PHE A 102 8.41 -6.80 12.71
CA PHE A 102 9.59 -7.15 13.51
C PHE A 102 10.88 -7.01 12.70
N TRP A 103 12.00 -7.03 13.40
CA TRP A 103 13.33 -7.02 12.80
C TRP A 103 13.53 -8.20 11.84
N ASN A 104 14.07 -7.90 10.65
CA ASN A 104 14.32 -8.88 9.58
C ASN A 104 15.79 -8.92 9.14
N HIS A 105 16.69 -8.23 9.85
CA HIS A 105 18.10 -8.02 9.50
C HIS A 105 18.39 -7.21 8.22
N LEU A 106 17.38 -6.64 7.56
CA LEU A 106 17.53 -5.85 6.33
C LEU A 106 17.39 -4.35 6.59
N CYS A 107 16.34 -3.92 7.28
CA CYS A 107 16.09 -2.52 7.57
C CYS A 107 15.19 -2.37 8.80
N GLY A 108 15.30 -1.24 9.51
CA GLY A 108 14.44 -0.99 10.65
C GLY A 108 12.99 -0.75 10.26
N HIS A 109 12.08 -1.13 11.16
CA HIS A 109 10.64 -0.99 10.99
C HIS A 109 10.06 0.10 11.91
N ALA A 110 8.87 0.58 11.57
CA ALA A 110 8.07 1.46 12.40
C ALA A 110 7.26 0.66 13.42
N GLU A 111 6.80 1.33 14.48
CA GLU A 111 5.90 0.72 15.46
C GLU A 111 4.52 0.45 14.83
N SER A 112 4.10 -0.82 14.83
CA SER A 112 2.91 -1.28 14.11
C SER A 112 1.82 -1.87 15.01
N PHE A 113 2.06 -2.23 16.27
CA PHE A 113 1.00 -2.73 17.13
C PHE A 113 0.44 -1.67 18.08
N THR A 114 -0.86 -1.76 18.36
CA THR A 114 -1.53 -0.88 19.32
C THR A 114 -2.11 -1.66 20.49
N ALA A 115 -2.32 -0.96 21.62
CA ALA A 115 -3.04 -1.43 22.79
C ALA A 115 -2.64 -2.83 23.30
N LEU A 116 -3.53 -3.82 23.16
CA LEU A 116 -3.40 -5.13 23.79
C LEU A 116 -2.31 -6.00 23.16
N VAL A 117 -2.11 -5.91 21.83
CA VAL A 117 -1.08 -6.68 21.13
C VAL A 117 0.29 -6.17 21.52
N LYS A 118 0.48 -4.84 21.58
CA LYS A 118 1.73 -4.21 22.02
C LYS A 118 2.20 -4.67 23.41
N LYS A 119 1.28 -5.03 24.32
CA LYS A 119 1.63 -5.53 25.66
C LYS A 119 2.11 -6.99 25.66
N LYS A 120 1.91 -7.73 24.56
CA LYS A 120 2.20 -9.17 24.46
C LYS A 120 3.37 -9.50 23.54
N VAL A 121 3.89 -8.51 22.80
CA VAL A 121 4.97 -8.71 21.84
C VAL A 121 6.03 -7.63 22.02
N ASP A 122 7.29 -8.00 21.77
CA ASP A 122 8.41 -7.07 21.82
C ASP A 122 8.81 -6.67 20.39
N GLN A 123 8.66 -5.38 20.07
CA GLN A 123 9.05 -4.78 18.79
C GLN A 123 10.38 -4.02 18.89
N SER A 124 11.11 -4.10 20.00
CA SER A 124 12.26 -3.23 20.28
C SER A 124 13.45 -3.47 19.35
N GLU A 125 13.70 -4.72 18.95
CA GLU A 125 14.80 -5.05 18.06
C GLU A 125 14.59 -4.39 16.69
N GLY A 126 15.58 -3.63 16.22
CA GLY A 126 15.54 -2.98 14.91
C GLY A 126 14.55 -1.82 14.78
N LEU A 127 13.74 -1.52 15.80
CA LEU A 127 12.79 -0.41 15.78
C LEU A 127 13.48 0.92 15.46
N ASN A 128 12.92 1.67 14.50
CA ASN A 128 13.43 2.99 14.10
C ASN A 128 14.87 3.05 13.56
N SER A 129 15.55 1.90 13.42
CA SER A 129 16.87 1.80 12.79
C SER A 129 16.79 1.96 11.27
N GLY A 130 17.94 2.11 10.60
CA GLY A 130 18.05 2.25 9.14
C GLY A 130 18.30 0.93 8.42
N PHE A 131 18.79 1.03 7.19
CA PHE A 131 19.18 -0.12 6.37
C PHE A 131 20.52 -0.73 6.82
N THR A 132 20.59 -2.06 6.83
CA THR A 132 21.85 -2.79 6.97
C THR A 132 22.57 -2.91 5.63
N SER A 133 23.86 -3.28 5.64
CA SER A 133 24.61 -3.58 4.42
C SER A 133 23.99 -4.72 3.60
N LEU A 134 23.37 -5.70 4.26
CA LEU A 134 22.62 -6.76 3.58
C LEU A 134 21.34 -6.22 2.95
N GLY A 135 20.58 -5.38 3.68
CA GLY A 135 19.36 -4.76 3.15
C GLY A 135 19.61 -3.95 1.89
N LYS A 136 20.69 -3.14 1.86
CA LYS A 136 21.07 -2.38 0.65
C LYS A 136 21.37 -3.31 -0.53
N GLN A 137 22.09 -4.41 -0.30
CA GLN A 137 22.38 -5.41 -1.36
C GLN A 137 21.12 -6.11 -1.86
N VAL A 138 20.18 -6.41 -0.96
CA VAL A 138 18.88 -6.99 -1.33
C VAL A 138 18.08 -6.01 -2.19
N VAL A 139 18.01 -4.73 -1.83
CA VAL A 139 17.37 -3.70 -2.69
C VAL A 139 18.01 -3.66 -4.06
N HIS A 140 19.34 -3.62 -4.14
CA HIS A 140 20.04 -3.61 -5.42
C HIS A 140 19.68 -4.83 -6.29
N GLN A 141 19.66 -6.04 -5.72
CA GLN A 141 19.31 -7.25 -6.47
C GLN A 141 17.83 -7.33 -6.84
N LEU A 142 16.91 -6.80 -6.02
CA LEU A 142 15.49 -6.71 -6.36
C LEU A 142 15.26 -5.77 -7.55
N LEU A 143 15.91 -4.60 -7.53
CA LEU A 143 15.80 -3.59 -8.57
C LEU A 143 16.59 -3.94 -9.84
N ASP A 144 17.58 -4.82 -9.75
CA ASP A 144 18.36 -5.29 -10.89
C ASP A 144 17.50 -6.12 -11.88
N ARG A 145 17.87 -6.06 -13.17
CA ARG A 145 17.22 -6.79 -14.26
C ARG A 145 18.06 -7.95 -14.82
N GLY A 146 19.29 -8.14 -14.34
CA GLY A 146 20.21 -9.16 -14.84
C GLY A 146 19.84 -10.60 -14.46
N ASN A 147 19.09 -10.79 -13.37
CA ASN A 147 18.70 -12.11 -12.84
C ASN A 147 17.17 -12.30 -12.74
N GLY A 148 16.41 -11.72 -13.68
CA GLY A 148 14.95 -11.83 -13.75
C GLY A 148 14.25 -10.47 -13.76
N LYS A 149 12.93 -10.47 -13.56
CA LYS A 149 12.16 -9.22 -13.54
C LYS A 149 12.58 -8.33 -12.37
N ARG A 150 12.51 -7.02 -12.59
CA ARG A 150 12.64 -6.03 -11.52
C ARG A 150 11.47 -6.20 -10.56
N ILE A 151 11.79 -6.29 -9.27
CA ILE A 151 10.81 -6.33 -8.18
C ILE A 151 10.90 -5.00 -7.44
N LEU A 152 9.79 -4.26 -7.39
CA LEU A 152 9.77 -2.92 -6.79
C LEU A 152 9.75 -2.98 -5.27
N ILE A 153 10.07 -1.85 -4.64
CA ILE A 153 10.11 -1.75 -3.17
C ILE A 153 8.92 -0.93 -2.70
N ASP A 154 8.14 -1.52 -1.80
CA ASP A 154 7.13 -0.85 -1.01
C ASP A 154 7.74 -0.38 0.33
N ILE A 155 7.52 0.89 0.66
CA ILE A 155 8.10 1.56 1.84
C ILE A 155 7.19 1.50 3.06
N LYS A 156 6.00 0.89 2.96
CA LYS A 156 5.17 0.59 4.12
C LYS A 156 5.94 -0.25 5.15
N HIS A 157 5.58 -0.10 6.42
CA HIS A 157 6.26 -0.67 7.60
C HIS A 157 7.72 -0.24 7.87
N MET A 158 8.44 0.31 6.90
CA MET A 158 9.78 0.84 7.15
C MET A 158 9.74 1.97 8.20
N SER A 159 10.76 2.01 9.04
CA SER A 159 10.99 3.19 9.88
C SER A 159 11.25 4.43 9.03
N VAL A 160 11.07 5.62 9.62
CA VAL A 160 11.45 6.88 9.00
C VAL A 160 12.93 6.85 8.54
N THR A 161 13.82 6.31 9.36
CA THR A 161 15.25 6.18 9.04
C THR A 161 15.46 5.30 7.81
N SER A 162 14.81 4.14 7.74
CA SER A 162 14.88 3.24 6.60
C SER A 162 14.33 3.86 5.32
N ARG A 163 13.23 4.62 5.40
CA ARG A 163 12.69 5.34 4.24
C ARG A 163 13.67 6.38 3.70
N LYS A 164 14.32 7.15 4.59
CA LYS A 164 15.38 8.11 4.21
C LYS A 164 16.60 7.43 3.58
N ASP A 165 17.03 6.29 4.13
CA ASP A 165 18.12 5.50 3.55
C ASP A 165 17.75 4.99 2.15
N TYR A 166 16.51 4.54 1.95
CA TYR A 166 16.03 4.11 0.64
C TYR A 166 15.99 5.28 -0.34
N TYR A 167 15.48 6.44 0.05
CA TYR A 167 15.51 7.65 -0.78
C TYR A 167 16.93 8.03 -1.20
N THR A 168 17.87 8.00 -0.25
CA THR A 168 19.29 8.27 -0.52
C THR A 168 19.88 7.25 -1.50
N LEU A 169 19.50 5.98 -1.38
CA LEU A 169 19.93 4.92 -2.31
C LEU A 169 19.40 5.16 -3.73
N LEU A 170 18.16 5.64 -3.88
CA LEU A 170 17.60 6.02 -5.17
C LEU A 170 18.32 7.24 -5.76
N ASP A 171 18.54 8.28 -4.95
CA ASP A 171 19.16 9.55 -5.40
C ASP A 171 20.62 9.36 -5.83
N ASN A 172 21.35 8.47 -5.17
CA ASN A 172 22.77 8.20 -5.47
C ASN A 172 22.99 7.21 -6.63
N ASN A 173 21.94 6.64 -7.21
CA ASN A 173 22.06 5.69 -8.31
C ASN A 173 21.23 6.14 -9.54
N PRO A 174 21.88 6.62 -10.61
CA PRO A 174 21.19 7.06 -11.83
C PRO A 174 20.26 6.01 -12.46
N ASP A 175 20.58 4.71 -12.34
CA ASP A 175 19.74 3.62 -12.87
C ASP A 175 18.39 3.50 -12.13
N TYR A 176 18.28 4.15 -10.96
CA TYR A 176 17.10 4.17 -10.12
C TYR A 176 16.28 5.46 -10.21
N ALA A 177 16.67 6.40 -11.08
CA ALA A 177 15.98 7.69 -11.23
C ALA A 177 14.49 7.57 -11.58
N GLN A 178 14.07 6.45 -12.17
CA GLN A 178 12.69 6.18 -12.59
C GLN A 178 11.99 5.12 -11.72
N ILE A 179 12.54 4.77 -10.56
CA ILE A 179 11.90 3.85 -9.63
C ILE A 179 10.75 4.57 -8.91
N PRO A 180 9.50 4.07 -9.04
CA PRO A 180 8.39 4.63 -8.29
C PRO A 180 8.51 4.28 -6.81
N ILE A 181 8.15 5.22 -5.95
CA ILE A 181 7.92 4.96 -4.54
C ILE A 181 6.51 4.37 -4.38
N ILE A 182 6.44 3.17 -3.81
CA ILE A 182 5.17 2.49 -3.54
C ILE A 182 4.87 2.59 -2.05
N ILE A 183 3.65 2.99 -1.72
CA ILE A 183 3.05 2.84 -0.40
C ILE A 183 1.83 1.94 -0.60
N SER A 184 1.97 0.63 -0.42
CA SER A 184 0.93 -0.33 -0.82
C SER A 184 -0.39 -0.17 -0.03
N HIS A 185 -0.29 0.12 1.27
CA HIS A 185 -1.42 0.35 2.16
C HIS A 185 -1.03 1.34 3.28
N GLY A 186 -1.17 2.64 3.03
CA GLY A 186 -0.72 3.72 3.91
C GLY A 186 -1.81 4.73 4.26
N ALA A 187 -1.40 5.71 5.06
CA ALA A 187 -2.17 6.92 5.36
C ALA A 187 -1.22 8.10 5.55
N ALA A 188 -1.69 9.31 5.27
CA ALA A 188 -0.99 10.53 5.63
C ALA A 188 -1.11 10.80 7.14
N ASN A 189 -0.04 11.33 7.72
CA ASN A 189 0.05 11.66 9.15
C ASN A 189 -0.23 13.14 9.44
N GLY A 190 -0.28 13.99 8.43
CA GLY A 190 -0.56 15.42 8.53
C GLY A 190 0.63 16.28 8.98
N LEU A 191 1.78 15.70 9.30
CA LEU A 191 3.01 16.40 9.65
C LEU A 191 3.87 16.62 8.41
N HIS A 192 4.54 17.76 8.31
CA HIS A 192 5.34 18.05 7.12
C HIS A 192 6.59 17.15 7.00
N SER A 193 7.27 16.91 8.12
CA SER A 193 8.47 16.06 8.18
C SER A 193 8.67 15.51 9.60
N PRO A 194 9.51 14.47 9.78
CA PRO A 194 9.78 13.87 11.08
C PRO A 194 10.32 14.87 12.12
N GLY A 195 9.81 14.78 13.34
CA GLY A 195 10.22 15.66 14.46
C GLY A 195 9.42 16.96 14.57
N LEU A 196 8.61 17.32 13.57
CA LEU A 196 7.66 18.41 13.68
C LEU A 196 6.45 17.99 14.54
N LYS A 197 5.94 18.93 15.34
CA LYS A 197 4.84 18.67 16.29
C LYS A 197 3.47 19.12 15.80
N ARG A 198 3.42 20.00 14.80
CA ARG A 198 2.18 20.63 14.33
C ARG A 198 1.79 20.04 12.98
N GLN A 199 0.59 19.48 12.92
CA GLN A 199 0.00 19.04 11.66
C GLN A 199 -0.37 20.26 10.80
N GLN A 200 -0.08 20.18 9.50
CA GLN A 200 -0.20 21.26 8.52
C GLN A 200 -0.40 20.70 7.09
N GLY A 201 -0.55 21.58 6.11
CA GLY A 201 -0.69 21.22 4.69
C GLY A 201 -2.12 20.98 4.23
N SER A 202 -3.08 20.89 5.15
CA SER A 202 -4.50 20.88 4.79
C SER A 202 -5.39 21.31 5.97
N LYS A 203 -6.63 21.70 5.69
CA LYS A 203 -7.62 22.03 6.74
C LYS A 203 -8.00 20.81 7.59
N VAL A 204 -7.85 19.62 7.03
CA VAL A 204 -8.20 18.35 7.68
C VAL A 204 -6.99 17.64 8.30
N ALA A 205 -5.78 18.23 8.26
CA ALA A 205 -4.56 17.61 8.77
C ALA A 205 -4.67 17.20 10.25
N HIS A 206 -5.30 18.04 11.09
CA HIS A 206 -5.56 17.76 12.49
C HIS A 206 -6.49 16.54 12.74
N LYS A 207 -7.19 16.08 11.70
CA LYS A 207 -8.06 14.91 11.79
C LYS A 207 -7.30 13.59 11.62
N LEU A 208 -6.08 13.62 11.10
CA LEU A 208 -5.29 12.44 10.74
C LEU A 208 -4.48 11.93 11.92
N ASN A 209 -4.02 10.68 11.87
CA ASN A 209 -3.22 10.09 12.95
C ASN A 209 -1.72 10.40 12.78
N PRO A 210 -1.10 11.23 13.64
CA PRO A 210 0.28 11.68 13.50
C PRO A 210 1.28 10.64 14.06
N VAL A 211 1.42 9.51 13.39
CA VAL A 211 2.32 8.41 13.78
C VAL A 211 3.33 8.07 12.68
N ASP A 212 4.52 7.58 13.04
CA ASP A 212 5.65 7.36 12.11
C ASP A 212 5.45 6.27 11.06
N ILE A 213 4.51 5.34 11.32
CA ILE A 213 4.09 4.32 10.35
C ILE A 213 3.22 4.91 9.22
N ASN A 214 2.64 6.09 9.45
CA ASN A 214 1.97 6.89 8.43
C ASN A 214 2.99 7.88 7.80
N PHE A 215 2.62 8.46 6.67
CA PHE A 215 3.54 9.19 5.80
C PHE A 215 3.45 10.69 5.98
N TYR A 216 4.61 11.33 5.96
CA TYR A 216 4.78 12.77 6.08
C TYR A 216 4.52 13.49 4.75
N ASN A 217 4.22 14.79 4.80
CA ASN A 217 3.90 15.54 3.58
C ASN A 217 5.09 15.56 2.59
N ASP A 218 6.32 15.68 3.08
CA ASP A 218 7.53 15.61 2.24
C ASP A 218 7.68 14.26 1.53
N GLU A 219 7.32 13.16 2.20
CA GLU A 219 7.29 11.81 1.63
C GLU A 219 6.19 11.66 0.58
N LEU A 220 5.00 12.23 0.80
CA LEU A 220 3.91 12.23 -0.17
C LEU A 220 4.28 13.00 -1.44
N ILE A 221 4.90 14.17 -1.28
CA ILE A 221 5.43 14.98 -2.39
C ILE A 221 6.49 14.19 -3.16
N ARG A 222 7.43 13.54 -2.44
CA ARG A 222 8.47 12.72 -3.07
C ARG A 222 7.88 11.55 -3.83
N MET A 223 6.89 10.87 -3.25
CA MET A 223 6.18 9.76 -3.89
C MET A 223 5.53 10.21 -5.20
N ALA A 224 4.80 11.33 -5.19
CA ALA A 224 4.17 11.87 -6.40
C ALA A 224 5.22 12.27 -7.46
N LYS A 225 6.35 12.87 -7.05
CA LYS A 225 7.47 13.22 -7.97
C LYS A 225 8.09 11.99 -8.62
N SER A 226 8.20 10.88 -7.89
CA SER A 226 8.70 9.60 -8.43
C SER A 226 7.72 8.90 -9.38
N LYS A 227 6.53 9.49 -9.62
CA LYS A 227 5.40 8.83 -10.29
C LYS A 227 5.02 7.52 -9.57
N GLY A 228 5.11 7.57 -8.25
CA GLY A 228 4.74 6.51 -7.33
C GLY A 228 3.24 6.43 -7.08
N ILE A 229 2.86 5.59 -6.12
CA ILE A 229 1.46 5.39 -5.75
C ILE A 229 1.30 5.15 -4.25
N ILE A 230 0.21 5.64 -3.67
CA ILE A 230 -0.26 5.29 -2.34
C ILE A 230 -1.61 4.57 -2.43
N GLY A 231 -1.66 3.33 -1.94
CA GLY A 231 -2.89 2.65 -1.59
C GLY A 231 -3.38 3.14 -0.23
N LEU A 232 -4.58 3.69 -0.17
CA LEU A 232 -5.18 4.19 1.06
C LEU A 232 -5.77 3.02 1.84
N GLN A 233 -5.27 2.80 3.06
CA GLN A 233 -5.73 1.72 3.94
C GLN A 233 -7.08 2.02 4.58
N LEU A 234 -7.81 0.97 4.98
CA LEU A 234 -9.14 1.11 5.59
C LEU A 234 -9.15 0.87 7.12
N ASP A 235 -7.99 0.72 7.77
CA ASP A 235 -7.92 0.67 9.24
C ASP A 235 -8.24 2.04 9.86
N GLU A 236 -9.39 2.16 10.53
CA GLU A 236 -9.86 3.42 11.11
C GLU A 236 -8.89 3.99 12.15
N ARG A 237 -8.15 3.11 12.85
CA ARG A 237 -7.13 3.48 13.85
C ARG A 237 -5.88 4.06 13.20
N ARG A 238 -5.66 3.81 11.91
CA ARG A 238 -4.52 4.33 11.14
C ARG A 238 -4.85 5.62 10.42
N ILE A 239 -6.02 5.71 9.81
CA ILE A 239 -6.34 6.86 8.97
C ILE A 239 -6.86 8.07 9.76
N ALA A 240 -7.30 7.90 11.00
CA ALA A 240 -7.90 8.98 11.78
C ALA A 240 -7.29 9.12 13.18
N SER A 241 -7.21 10.35 13.66
CA SER A 241 -6.81 10.64 15.04
C SER A 241 -7.83 10.07 16.03
N LYS A 242 -7.39 9.78 17.26
CA LYS A 242 -8.30 9.36 18.34
C LYS A 242 -9.42 10.39 18.59
N ALA A 243 -9.11 11.68 18.48
CA ALA A 243 -10.08 12.76 18.65
C ALA A 243 -11.15 12.72 17.55
N THR A 244 -10.73 12.52 16.29
CA THR A 244 -11.63 12.39 15.14
C THR A 244 -12.52 11.16 15.26
N LEU A 245 -11.95 9.99 15.60
CA LEU A 245 -12.73 8.76 15.79
C LEU A 245 -13.80 8.94 16.89
N LYS A 246 -13.44 9.58 18.01
CA LYS A 246 -14.37 9.87 19.11
C LYS A 246 -15.48 10.86 18.70
N ALA A 247 -15.13 11.86 17.89
CA ALA A 247 -16.07 12.88 17.40
C ALA A 247 -16.94 12.40 16.24
N THR A 248 -16.57 11.29 15.58
CA THR A 248 -17.33 10.76 14.44
C THR A 248 -18.73 10.34 14.89
N LYS A 249 -19.74 10.82 14.17
CA LYS A 249 -21.15 10.62 14.51
C LYS A 249 -21.48 9.12 14.58
N ARG A 250 -22.36 8.77 15.52
CA ARG A 250 -22.92 7.42 15.67
C ARG A 250 -24.31 7.35 15.06
N SER A 251 -24.70 6.19 14.57
CA SER A 251 -26.05 5.92 14.10
C SER A 251 -26.36 4.43 14.21
N THR A 252 -27.64 4.10 14.25
CA THR A 252 -28.12 2.71 14.09
C THR A 252 -28.43 2.37 12.63
N LYS A 253 -28.53 3.38 11.74
CA LYS A 253 -28.81 3.19 10.32
C LYS A 253 -27.51 2.95 9.56
N ARG A 254 -27.32 1.76 8.97
CA ARG A 254 -26.10 1.36 8.23
C ARG A 254 -25.64 2.42 7.23
N ALA A 255 -26.54 2.94 6.38
CA ALA A 255 -26.20 3.97 5.40
C ALA A 255 -25.63 5.26 6.02
N LYS A 256 -26.09 5.66 7.21
CA LYS A 256 -25.52 6.81 7.92
C LYS A 256 -24.14 6.49 8.48
N ILE A 257 -23.95 5.28 9.01
CA ILE A 257 -22.63 4.81 9.51
C ILE A 257 -21.61 4.84 8.36
N MET A 258 -21.95 4.25 7.21
CA MET A 258 -21.10 4.22 6.02
C MET A 258 -20.77 5.63 5.51
N HIS A 259 -21.72 6.56 5.50
CA HIS A 259 -21.46 7.96 5.16
C HIS A 259 -20.46 8.63 6.12
N TYR A 260 -20.61 8.43 7.44
CA TYR A 260 -19.69 9.03 8.41
C TYR A 260 -18.30 8.37 8.40
N ARG A 261 -18.22 7.08 8.10
CA ARG A 261 -16.95 6.35 8.06
C ARG A 261 -16.17 6.57 6.78
N SER A 262 -16.84 6.69 5.63
CA SER A 262 -16.21 7.12 4.38
C SER A 262 -15.62 8.53 4.46
N GLU A 263 -16.15 9.41 5.33
CA GLU A 263 -15.56 10.74 5.56
C GLU A 263 -14.13 10.64 6.11
N LEU A 264 -13.82 9.60 6.91
CA LEU A 264 -12.47 9.38 7.44
C LEU A 264 -11.45 9.14 6.32
N LEU A 265 -11.81 8.33 5.33
CA LEU A 265 -11.01 8.11 4.14
C LEU A 265 -10.97 9.37 3.25
N TRP A 266 -12.09 10.07 3.12
CA TRP A 266 -12.13 11.34 2.38
C TRP A 266 -11.16 12.39 2.97
N ASN A 267 -11.03 12.48 4.30
CA ASN A 267 -10.05 13.38 4.92
C ASN A 267 -8.61 13.06 4.51
N GLN A 268 -8.28 11.79 4.23
CA GLN A 268 -6.98 11.38 3.69
C GLN A 268 -6.79 11.87 2.25
N ILE A 269 -7.79 11.61 1.39
CA ILE A 269 -7.80 12.04 -0.01
C ILE A 269 -7.67 13.57 -0.10
N GLN A 270 -8.49 14.30 0.64
CA GLN A 270 -8.45 15.77 0.69
C GLN A 270 -7.09 16.29 1.18
N HIS A 271 -6.50 15.65 2.19
CA HIS A 271 -5.20 16.08 2.69
C HIS A 271 -4.10 15.91 1.66
N ILE A 272 -4.02 14.76 0.99
CA ILE A 272 -3.02 14.50 -0.05
C ILE A 272 -3.22 15.47 -1.22
N LEU A 273 -4.48 15.70 -1.63
CA LEU A 273 -4.83 16.70 -2.64
C LEU A 273 -4.30 18.10 -2.29
N GLU A 274 -4.64 18.62 -1.11
CA GLU A 274 -4.24 19.97 -0.69
C GLU A 274 -2.71 20.09 -0.56
N VAL A 275 -2.03 19.06 -0.04
CA VAL A 275 -0.56 19.03 0.05
C VAL A 275 0.09 19.08 -1.34
N LEU A 276 -0.38 18.29 -2.30
CA LEU A 276 0.20 18.23 -3.64
C LEU A 276 -0.14 19.47 -4.46
N ASP A 277 -1.36 19.99 -4.37
CA ASP A 277 -1.77 21.24 -5.03
C ASP A 277 -0.98 22.45 -4.51
N ASP A 278 -0.75 22.54 -3.19
CA ASP A 278 0.09 23.58 -2.59
C ASP A 278 1.56 23.52 -3.05
N ASN A 279 1.99 22.38 -3.59
CA ASN A 279 3.31 22.17 -4.18
C ASN A 279 3.28 22.18 -5.72
N GLU A 280 2.23 22.75 -6.31
CA GLU A 280 2.06 22.93 -7.76
C GLU A 280 2.03 21.61 -8.54
N MET A 281 1.49 20.54 -7.94
CA MET A 281 1.40 19.22 -8.53
C MET A 281 -0.04 18.82 -8.84
N PHE A 282 -0.23 18.08 -9.94
CA PHE A 282 -1.46 17.31 -10.14
C PHE A 282 -1.51 16.18 -9.11
N ALA A 283 -2.62 16.06 -8.37
CA ALA A 283 -2.70 15.20 -7.20
C ALA A 283 -3.45 13.88 -7.44
N TRP A 284 -4.18 13.78 -8.55
CA TRP A 284 -5.14 12.69 -8.76
C TRP A 284 -4.57 11.47 -9.48
N ASP A 285 -3.27 11.41 -9.78
CA ASP A 285 -2.62 10.28 -10.48
C ASP A 285 -1.85 9.31 -9.56
N CYS A 286 -1.86 9.56 -8.24
CA CYS A 286 -1.01 8.83 -7.30
C CYS A 286 -1.76 8.15 -6.14
N MET A 287 -3.09 8.21 -6.09
CA MET A 287 -3.89 7.62 -5.00
C MET A 287 -4.70 6.42 -5.53
N ALA A 288 -4.67 5.30 -4.81
CA ALA A 288 -5.51 4.12 -5.05
C ALA A 288 -6.05 3.58 -3.72
N LEU A 289 -6.88 2.53 -3.76
CA LEU A 289 -7.19 1.75 -2.56
C LEU A 289 -6.11 0.71 -2.27
N GLY A 290 -5.75 0.58 -1.00
CA GLY A 290 -4.90 -0.48 -0.48
C GLY A 290 -5.49 -0.98 0.82
N THR A 291 -6.58 -1.74 0.74
CA THR A 291 -7.56 -1.88 1.84
C THR A 291 -7.01 -2.48 3.12
N ASP A 292 -5.99 -3.35 2.99
CA ASP A 292 -5.46 -4.18 4.08
C ASP A 292 -6.52 -5.17 4.62
N PHE A 293 -7.48 -5.57 3.75
CA PHE A 293 -8.44 -6.63 4.06
C PHE A 293 -7.73 -7.97 4.32
N ASP A 294 -8.32 -8.77 5.19
CA ASP A 294 -7.75 -10.01 5.74
C ASP A 294 -6.44 -9.83 6.54
N GLY A 295 -5.97 -8.58 6.72
CA GLY A 295 -4.91 -8.20 7.66
C GLY A 295 -5.41 -7.99 9.09
N ILE A 296 -4.51 -7.60 10.00
CA ILE A 296 -4.84 -7.30 11.42
C ILE A 296 -5.36 -5.86 11.56
N ILE A 297 -6.50 -5.57 10.93
CA ILE A 297 -7.07 -4.22 10.87
C ILE A 297 -8.38 -4.07 11.64
N ASP A 298 -8.72 -2.81 11.93
CA ASP A 298 -10.06 -2.40 12.36
C ASP A 298 -10.69 -1.64 11.20
N ALA A 299 -11.29 -2.37 10.27
CA ALA A 299 -11.83 -1.80 9.03
C ALA A 299 -12.89 -0.72 9.32
N LEU A 300 -12.97 0.28 8.44
CA LEU A 300 -14.00 1.32 8.50
C LEU A 300 -15.38 0.71 8.77
N ASN A 301 -16.00 1.06 9.89
CA ASN A 301 -17.26 0.45 10.28
C ASN A 301 -18.33 0.58 9.16
N GLY A 302 -18.89 -0.56 8.74
CA GLY A 302 -19.82 -0.66 7.61
C GLY A 302 -19.17 -1.04 6.27
N PHE A 303 -17.85 -1.12 6.19
CA PHE A 303 -17.05 -1.58 5.04
C PHE A 303 -16.10 -2.69 5.50
N TRP A 304 -16.62 -3.92 5.61
CA TRP A 304 -15.88 -5.02 6.22
C TRP A 304 -15.18 -5.90 5.20
N THR A 305 -15.69 -5.93 3.97
CA THR A 305 -15.17 -6.77 2.89
C THR A 305 -15.19 -6.02 1.56
N ALA A 306 -14.69 -6.68 0.51
CA ALA A 306 -14.75 -6.16 -0.86
C ALA A 306 -16.20 -5.90 -1.34
N GLU A 307 -17.21 -6.56 -0.77
CA GLU A 307 -18.62 -6.39 -1.15
C GLU A 307 -19.12 -4.95 -0.93
N GLU A 308 -18.53 -4.21 0.02
CA GLU A 308 -18.96 -2.86 0.32
C GLU A 308 -18.21 -1.75 -0.45
N LEU A 309 -17.20 -2.10 -1.25
CA LEU A 309 -16.42 -1.11 -2.01
C LEU A 309 -17.25 -0.29 -3.01
N PRO A 310 -18.30 -0.83 -3.67
CA PRO A 310 -19.18 0.00 -4.50
C PRO A 310 -19.90 1.09 -3.70
N PHE A 311 -20.39 0.77 -2.50
CA PHE A 311 -21.00 1.79 -1.64
C PHE A 311 -19.96 2.81 -1.14
N LEU A 312 -18.71 2.38 -0.94
CA LEU A 312 -17.63 3.30 -0.57
C LEU A 312 -17.42 4.33 -1.68
N ALA A 313 -17.40 3.89 -2.94
CA ALA A 313 -17.34 4.77 -4.10
C ALA A 313 -18.47 5.81 -4.08
N ASP A 314 -19.73 5.37 -3.91
CA ASP A 314 -20.90 6.26 -3.86
C ASP A 314 -20.78 7.34 -2.77
N PHE A 315 -20.28 6.98 -1.58
CA PHE A 315 -20.11 7.95 -0.50
C PHE A 315 -18.92 8.87 -0.72
N LEU A 316 -17.81 8.36 -1.26
CA LEU A 316 -16.65 9.19 -1.63
C LEU A 316 -17.03 10.21 -2.70
N GLU A 317 -17.84 9.83 -3.69
CA GLU A 317 -18.31 10.75 -4.74
C GLU A 317 -19.11 11.90 -4.14
N ARG A 318 -19.99 11.60 -3.17
CA ARG A 318 -20.75 12.64 -2.45
C ARG A 318 -19.84 13.60 -1.68
N HIS A 319 -18.79 13.09 -1.03
CA HIS A 319 -17.83 13.93 -0.32
C HIS A 319 -17.01 14.79 -1.30
N ALA A 320 -16.57 14.19 -2.40
CA ALA A 320 -15.85 14.86 -3.49
C ALA A 320 -16.68 15.98 -4.13
N PHE A 321 -17.92 15.69 -4.50
CA PHE A 321 -18.86 16.67 -5.06
C PHE A 321 -19.07 17.85 -4.12
N ASN A 322 -19.24 17.60 -2.82
CA ASN A 322 -19.43 18.67 -1.84
C ASN A 322 -18.17 19.51 -1.65
N TYR A 323 -16.98 18.89 -1.67
CA TYR A 323 -15.71 19.59 -1.60
C TYR A 323 -15.48 20.48 -2.83
N MET A 324 -15.68 19.92 -4.03
CA MET A 324 -15.40 20.59 -5.31
C MET A 324 -16.23 21.84 -5.57
N LYS A 325 -17.41 21.99 -4.95
CA LYS A 325 -18.24 23.20 -5.06
C LYS A 325 -17.51 24.48 -4.67
N ASN A 326 -16.66 24.41 -3.66
CA ASN A 326 -16.01 25.59 -3.06
C ASN A 326 -14.48 25.50 -3.05
N ALA A 327 -13.91 24.38 -3.51
CA ALA A 327 -12.47 24.20 -3.57
C ALA A 327 -11.82 25.22 -4.51
N GLN A 328 -10.67 25.73 -4.08
CA GLN A 328 -9.80 26.59 -4.87
C GLN A 328 -8.49 25.84 -5.05
N PHE A 329 -7.95 25.86 -6.25
CA PHE A 329 -6.75 25.13 -6.62
C PHE A 329 -5.69 26.08 -7.17
N ARG A 330 -4.44 25.87 -6.78
CA ARG A 330 -3.29 26.48 -7.43
C ARG A 330 -3.06 25.86 -8.81
N VAL A 331 -3.26 24.55 -8.91
CA VAL A 331 -3.16 23.81 -10.16
C VAL A 331 -4.57 23.60 -10.71
N MET A 332 -4.95 24.37 -11.74
CA MET A 332 -6.29 24.28 -12.32
C MET A 332 -6.66 22.88 -12.81
N ALA A 333 -5.68 22.06 -13.21
CA ALA A 333 -5.91 20.67 -13.60
C ALA A 333 -6.42 19.79 -12.44
N ASN A 334 -6.26 20.19 -11.17
CA ASN A 334 -6.84 19.49 -10.02
C ASN A 334 -8.36 19.69 -9.90
N LYS A 335 -8.94 20.67 -10.62
CA LYS A 335 -10.38 20.91 -10.65
C LYS A 335 -11.06 19.97 -11.65
N ILE A 336 -11.26 18.73 -11.22
CA ILE A 336 -11.96 17.67 -11.98
C ILE A 336 -13.28 17.31 -11.32
N ASP A 337 -14.13 16.57 -12.04
CA ASP A 337 -15.44 16.15 -11.55
C ASP A 337 -15.34 15.05 -10.49
N ALA A 338 -16.39 14.95 -9.66
CA ALA A 338 -16.41 14.06 -8.50
C ALA A 338 -16.36 12.57 -8.88
N ASP A 339 -17.01 12.20 -9.98
CA ASP A 339 -17.00 10.85 -10.55
C ASP A 339 -15.61 10.50 -11.09
N GLU A 340 -14.92 11.44 -11.74
CA GLU A 340 -13.53 11.24 -12.21
C GLU A 340 -12.57 11.00 -11.03
N ILE A 341 -12.72 11.74 -9.93
CA ILE A 341 -11.92 11.53 -8.70
C ILE A 341 -12.09 10.10 -8.19
N VAL A 342 -13.34 9.64 -8.08
CA VAL A 342 -13.65 8.32 -7.54
C VAL A 342 -13.19 7.23 -8.49
N GLU A 343 -13.38 7.38 -9.80
CA GLU A 343 -12.86 6.45 -10.81
C GLU A 343 -11.35 6.26 -10.68
N ARG A 344 -10.61 7.37 -10.49
CA ARG A 344 -9.16 7.38 -10.32
C ARG A 344 -8.72 6.63 -9.07
N VAL A 345 -9.29 7.00 -7.91
CA VAL A 345 -8.93 6.42 -6.61
C VAL A 345 -9.36 4.95 -6.49
N MET A 346 -10.54 4.62 -7.01
CA MET A 346 -11.10 3.26 -6.87
C MET A 346 -10.57 2.29 -7.93
N SER A 347 -10.05 2.78 -9.07
CA SER A 347 -9.69 1.90 -10.19
C SER A 347 -8.49 2.36 -11.03
N SER A 348 -8.60 3.50 -11.73
CA SER A 348 -7.72 3.73 -12.88
C SER A 348 -6.27 4.03 -12.50
N ASN A 349 -6.01 4.65 -11.35
CA ASN A 349 -4.63 4.87 -10.89
C ASN A 349 -3.89 3.56 -10.63
N GLY A 350 -4.54 2.60 -9.95
CA GLY A 350 -3.97 1.28 -9.72
C GLY A 350 -3.72 0.53 -11.05
N SER A 351 -4.69 0.55 -11.97
CA SER A 351 -4.55 -0.05 -13.29
C SER A 351 -3.43 0.58 -14.12
N ASN A 352 -3.32 1.90 -14.11
CA ASN A 352 -2.28 2.65 -14.83
C ASN A 352 -0.88 2.38 -14.24
N PHE A 353 -0.78 2.26 -12.91
CA PHE A 353 0.46 1.87 -12.26
C PHE A 353 0.89 0.46 -12.70
N LEU A 354 -0.02 -0.52 -12.67
CA LEU A 354 0.24 -1.88 -13.14
C LEU A 354 0.64 -1.89 -14.63
N LYS A 355 -0.04 -1.12 -15.48
CA LYS A 355 0.29 -1.00 -16.91
C LYS A 355 1.73 -0.56 -17.14
N LYS A 356 2.22 0.38 -16.34
CA LYS A 356 3.55 0.96 -16.49
C LYS A 356 4.65 0.08 -15.88
N HIS A 357 4.35 -0.62 -14.78
CA HIS A 357 5.37 -1.23 -13.94
C HIS A 357 5.33 -2.77 -13.90
N PHE A 358 4.23 -3.40 -14.28
CA PHE A 358 4.08 -4.85 -14.32
C PHE A 358 4.25 -5.40 -15.74
N ILE A 359 5.50 -5.38 -16.21
CA ILE A 359 5.89 -5.69 -17.60
C ILE A 359 6.23 -7.18 -17.77
#